data_AF-L1JBV0-F1
#
_entry.id   AF-L1JBV0-F1
#
_cell.length_a   1.000
_cell.length_b   1.000
_cell.length_c   1.000
_cell.angle_alpha   90.00
_cell.angle_beta   90.00
_cell.angle_gamma   90.00
#
_symmetry.space_group_name_H-M   'P 1'
#
loop_
_entity.id
_entity.type
_entity.pdbx_description
1 polymer ?
#
loop_
_entity_poly.entity_id
_entity_poly.type
_entity_poly.pdbx_seq_one_letter_code
_entity_poly.pdbx_strand_id
1 'polypeptide(L)'
;MMPTGIITQVDRDGNIIDAGIDDVIIDDARARHESSLQLTAAEGESKRQRKRWSMMRFLCRCFSPVVIEAPDGAYNHSAGLQNGHMQSSQYDYSMQDPNMDDVSRMYNDSFLLPPKLVPFKITLILDLDETLVHSSFKPVPGADWVVPVEIDGTVHRVFVCKRPGLDNFMRRVAKLFEVVVFTASLDKYANPVLDLLERSAPKSVHFRLFREHCVFTNGVLVKDLTRLGRDPRQVILVDNSPSSYMLQPENAIPISSWFDSQTDQQLPLLIPWLEKLAGEDDVLPTLQQLRQAIDSCNGNLLSNISAQVV
;
A
#
# COMPACT_ATOMS: atom_id res chain seq x y z
N MET A 1 -35.80 -46.66 23.10
CA MET A 1 -36.01 -48.01 22.55
C MET A 1 -36.24 -47.88 21.06
N MET A 2 -35.53 -48.72 20.30
CA MET A 2 -35.45 -48.84 18.84
C MET A 2 -36.80 -49.19 18.16
N PRO A 3 -36.89 -49.13 16.81
CA PRO A 3 -37.99 -48.52 16.09
C PRO A 3 -38.89 -49.51 15.31
N THR A 4 -39.93 -48.94 14.70
CA THR A 4 -40.87 -49.54 13.74
C THR A 4 -40.19 -50.13 12.52
N GLY A 5 -40.71 -51.28 12.08
CA GLY A 5 -40.03 -52.25 11.20
C GLY A 5 -40.11 -51.98 9.69
N ILE A 6 -39.20 -52.65 8.99
CA ILE A 6 -39.11 -52.76 7.53
C ILE A 6 -39.88 -54.03 7.10
N ILE A 7 -40.79 -53.90 6.14
CA ILE A 7 -41.48 -55.02 5.50
C ILE A 7 -40.63 -55.46 4.30
N THR A 8 -40.14 -56.69 4.31
CA THR A 8 -39.48 -57.35 3.16
C THR A 8 -40.47 -58.27 2.44
N GLN A 9 -40.56 -58.17 1.11
CA GLN A 9 -41.27 -59.14 0.28
C GLN A 9 -40.34 -60.31 -0.09
N VAL A 10 -40.90 -61.51 -0.13
CA VAL A 10 -40.26 -62.79 -0.45
C VAL A 10 -40.95 -63.39 -1.67
N ASP A 11 -40.20 -64.01 -2.57
CA ASP A 11 -40.78 -64.71 -3.73
C ASP A 11 -41.36 -66.09 -3.35
N ARG A 12 -41.97 -66.77 -4.33
CA ARG A 12 -42.66 -68.06 -4.10
C ARG A 12 -41.72 -69.23 -3.77
N ASP A 13 -40.40 -69.06 -3.95
CA ASP A 13 -39.39 -70.06 -3.62
C ASP A 13 -38.62 -69.72 -2.33
N GLY A 14 -39.05 -68.68 -1.61
CA GLY A 14 -38.51 -68.32 -0.30
C GLY A 14 -37.22 -67.50 -0.35
N ASN A 15 -36.85 -66.94 -1.51
CA ASN A 15 -35.68 -66.08 -1.62
C ASN A 15 -36.04 -64.61 -1.34
N ILE A 16 -35.15 -63.93 -0.63
CA ILE A 16 -35.25 -62.49 -0.36
C ILE A 16 -34.97 -61.75 -1.67
N ILE A 17 -35.95 -61.00 -2.17
CA ILE A 17 -35.76 -60.09 -3.31
C ILE A 17 -35.26 -58.74 -2.79
N ASP A 18 -34.01 -58.40 -3.12
CA ASP A 18 -33.43 -57.09 -2.85
C ASP A 18 -34.08 -56.07 -3.80
N ALA A 19 -34.99 -55.25 -3.26
CA ALA A 19 -35.54 -54.12 -4.01
C ALA A 19 -34.48 -53.03 -4.03
N GLY A 20 -33.74 -52.94 -5.14
CA GLY A 20 -32.81 -51.84 -5.40
C GLY A 20 -33.52 -50.50 -5.20
N ILE A 21 -33.11 -49.79 -4.15
CA ILE A 21 -33.46 -48.39 -3.90
C ILE A 21 -32.42 -47.56 -4.66
N ASP A 22 -32.90 -46.64 -5.48
CA ASP A 22 -32.14 -45.78 -6.37
C ASP A 22 -30.93 -45.09 -5.68
N ASP A 23 -29.72 -45.46 -6.11
CA ASP A 23 -28.45 -44.78 -5.78
C ASP A 23 -28.39 -43.31 -6.26
N VAL A 24 -29.42 -42.82 -6.95
CA VAL A 24 -29.46 -41.46 -7.53
C VAL A 24 -29.78 -40.37 -6.49
N ILE A 25 -30.38 -40.71 -5.34
CA ILE A 25 -30.81 -39.69 -4.36
C ILE A 25 -29.73 -39.41 -3.29
N ILE A 26 -28.84 -40.37 -3.01
CA ILE A 26 -27.77 -40.21 -2.01
C ILE A 26 -26.59 -39.40 -2.58
N ASP A 27 -26.28 -39.56 -3.87
CA ASP A 27 -25.23 -38.79 -4.54
C ASP A 27 -25.60 -37.31 -4.70
N ASP A 28 -26.87 -36.99 -4.95
CA ASP A 28 -27.34 -35.60 -5.09
C ASP A 28 -27.36 -34.86 -3.74
N ALA A 29 -27.71 -35.55 -2.64
CA ALA A 29 -27.64 -34.97 -1.29
C ALA A 29 -26.19 -34.71 -0.85
N ARG A 30 -25.25 -35.60 -1.19
CA ARG A 30 -23.82 -35.46 -0.89
C ARG A 30 -23.15 -34.38 -1.73
N ALA A 31 -23.46 -34.30 -3.04
CA ALA A 31 -22.97 -33.26 -3.93
C ALA A 31 -23.46 -31.86 -3.55
N ARG A 32 -24.71 -31.73 -3.10
CA ARG A 32 -25.24 -30.44 -2.58
C ARG A 32 -24.61 -30.05 -1.25
N HIS A 33 -24.28 -31.01 -0.39
CA HIS A 33 -23.60 -30.73 0.88
C HIS A 33 -22.12 -30.36 0.67
N GLU A 34 -21.41 -31.00 -0.26
CA GLU A 34 -20.03 -30.65 -0.65
C GLU A 34 -19.97 -29.30 -1.41
N SER A 35 -20.94 -29.02 -2.28
CA SER A 35 -21.08 -27.73 -2.96
C SER A 35 -21.39 -26.59 -1.98
N SER A 36 -22.27 -26.83 -0.99
CA SER A 36 -22.54 -25.85 0.09
C SER A 36 -21.32 -25.62 0.99
N LEU A 37 -20.54 -26.66 1.30
CA LEU A 37 -19.27 -26.53 2.02
C LEU A 37 -18.19 -25.81 1.21
N GLN A 38 -18.11 -26.03 -0.10
CA GLN A 38 -17.20 -25.31 -1.00
C GLN A 38 -17.62 -23.86 -1.21
N LEU A 39 -18.91 -23.56 -1.32
CA LEU A 39 -19.45 -22.20 -1.41
C LEU A 39 -19.22 -21.43 -0.09
N THR A 40 -19.45 -22.06 1.06
CA THR A 40 -19.15 -21.44 2.37
C THR A 40 -17.65 -21.27 2.62
N ALA A 41 -16.82 -22.20 2.16
CA ALA A 41 -15.36 -22.04 2.16
C ALA A 41 -14.90 -20.92 1.21
N ALA A 42 -15.44 -20.84 -0.01
CA ALA A 42 -15.13 -19.80 -0.99
C ALA A 42 -15.63 -18.41 -0.56
N GLU A 43 -16.79 -18.32 0.09
CA GLU A 43 -17.28 -17.09 0.72
C GLU A 43 -16.44 -16.71 1.94
N GLY A 44 -15.99 -17.68 2.73
CA GLY A 44 -15.08 -17.49 3.85
C GLY A 44 -13.69 -17.01 3.41
N GLU A 45 -13.17 -17.56 2.32
CA GLU A 45 -11.94 -17.14 1.65
C GLU A 45 -12.09 -15.75 1.02
N SER A 46 -13.21 -15.46 0.35
CA SER A 46 -13.52 -14.14 -0.21
C SER A 46 -13.64 -13.07 0.87
N LYS A 47 -14.30 -13.36 2.00
CA LYS A 47 -14.38 -12.44 3.16
C LYS A 47 -13.01 -12.25 3.84
N ARG A 48 -12.21 -13.31 3.99
CA ARG A 48 -10.81 -13.23 4.47
C ARG A 48 -9.93 -12.43 3.50
N GLN A 49 -10.12 -12.59 2.20
CA GLN A 49 -9.39 -11.90 1.14
C GLN A 49 -9.73 -10.41 1.09
N ARG A 50 -11.01 -10.04 1.30
CA ARG A 50 -11.44 -8.64 1.45
C ARG A 50 -10.88 -7.98 2.70
N LYS A 51 -10.84 -8.68 3.85
CA LYS A 51 -10.17 -8.21 5.08
C LYS A 51 -8.66 -8.03 4.88
N ARG A 52 -8.00 -8.96 4.19
CA ARG A 52 -6.57 -8.87 3.82
C ARG A 52 -6.28 -7.73 2.83
N TRP A 53 -7.19 -7.43 1.90
CA TRP A 53 -7.09 -6.26 1.02
C TRP A 53 -7.23 -4.95 1.81
N SER A 54 -8.16 -4.88 2.78
CA SER A 54 -8.22 -3.75 3.72
C SER A 54 -6.94 -3.60 4.54
N MET A 55 -6.26 -4.71 4.86
CA MET A 55 -5.02 -4.72 5.65
C MET A 55 -3.81 -4.19 4.88
N MET A 56 -3.74 -4.38 3.55
CA MET A 56 -2.73 -3.72 2.71
C MET A 56 -2.89 -2.19 2.73
N ARG A 57 -4.15 -1.69 2.76
CA ARG A 57 -4.42 -0.26 2.99
C ARG A 57 -4.04 0.20 4.41
N PHE A 58 -4.03 -0.71 5.38
CA PHE A 58 -3.63 -0.40 6.74
C PHE A 58 -2.10 -0.33 6.87
N LEU A 59 -1.34 -1.09 6.11
CA LEU A 59 0.13 -1.13 6.25
C LEU A 59 0.93 -0.33 5.21
N CYS A 60 0.50 -0.29 3.94
CA CYS A 60 1.31 0.17 2.79
C CYS A 60 0.59 1.14 1.83
N ARG A 61 -0.41 1.93 2.23
CA ARG A 61 -1.32 2.54 1.25
C ARG A 61 -0.68 3.61 0.34
N CYS A 62 -0.58 3.31 -0.96
CA CYS A 62 -0.53 4.27 -2.09
C CYS A 62 -1.70 4.03 -3.12
N PHE A 63 -2.77 4.89 -3.09
CA PHE A 63 -3.89 5.32 -4.02
C PHE A 63 -4.55 4.42 -5.13
N SER A 64 -5.78 4.57 -5.73
CA SER A 64 -6.98 5.51 -5.82
C SER A 64 -8.18 4.79 -6.55
N PRO A 65 -9.42 5.34 -6.87
CA PRO A 65 -9.80 6.74 -7.14
C PRO A 65 -10.98 7.32 -6.32
N VAL A 66 -10.97 8.65 -6.18
CA VAL A 66 -12.18 9.48 -6.07
C VAL A 66 -12.72 9.64 -7.48
N VAL A 67 -13.91 9.11 -7.74
CA VAL A 67 -14.72 9.51 -8.89
C VAL A 67 -15.46 10.77 -8.46
N ILE A 68 -15.13 11.91 -9.06
CA ILE A 68 -16.02 13.07 -9.04
C ILE A 68 -16.93 12.91 -10.26
N GLU A 69 -18.10 12.31 -10.07
CA GLU A 69 -19.20 12.50 -11.01
C GLU A 69 -19.84 13.86 -10.71
N ALA A 70 -19.88 14.71 -11.73
CA ALA A 70 -20.62 15.96 -11.68
C ALA A 70 -22.13 15.65 -11.51
N PRO A 71 -22.88 16.43 -10.71
CA PRO A 71 -24.31 16.22 -10.58
C PRO A 71 -25.02 16.89 -11.77
N ASP A 72 -25.52 16.08 -12.69
CA ASP A 72 -26.68 16.47 -13.50
C ASP A 72 -27.95 16.21 -12.68
N GLY A 73 -28.71 17.27 -12.43
CA GLY A 73 -29.92 17.23 -11.62
C GLY A 73 -31.13 16.65 -12.34
N ALA A 74 -32.03 16.03 -11.57
CA ALA A 74 -33.49 16.26 -11.59
C ALA A 74 -34.20 15.29 -10.63
N TYR A 75 -34.97 15.86 -9.69
CA TYR A 75 -36.31 15.47 -9.18
C TYR A 75 -36.93 14.14 -9.71
N ASN A 76 -37.68 13.30 -8.97
CA ASN A 76 -38.58 13.53 -7.84
C ASN A 76 -39.20 12.19 -7.32
N HIS A 77 -39.76 12.25 -6.09
CA HIS A 77 -40.94 11.54 -5.53
C HIS A 77 -40.91 10.09 -4.96
N SER A 78 -40.87 10.04 -3.61
CA SER A 78 -41.82 9.44 -2.62
C SER A 78 -42.43 8.03 -2.76
N ALA A 79 -42.11 7.15 -1.78
CA ALA A 79 -42.95 6.23 -0.97
C ALA A 79 -41.96 5.32 -0.18
N GLY A 80 -42.05 5.01 1.12
CA GLY A 80 -43.14 4.53 1.94
C GLY A 80 -42.69 3.24 2.66
N LEU A 81 -42.32 3.35 3.94
CA LEU A 81 -42.30 2.36 5.05
C LEU A 81 -42.07 0.85 4.78
N GLN A 82 -41.08 0.22 5.44
CA GLN A 82 -41.27 -0.66 6.63
C GLN A 82 -39.97 -1.37 7.08
N ASN A 83 -39.97 -1.73 8.38
CA ASN A 83 -38.87 -2.15 9.23
C ASN A 83 -38.28 -3.53 8.90
N GLY A 84 -36.96 -3.66 9.11
CA GLY A 84 -36.25 -4.93 9.28
C GLY A 84 -35.05 -4.72 10.20
N HIS A 85 -35.23 -5.00 11.50
CA HIS A 85 -34.20 -4.95 12.53
C HIS A 85 -33.22 -6.13 12.34
N MET A 86 -31.93 -5.83 12.21
CA MET A 86 -30.87 -6.82 12.46
C MET A 86 -29.70 -6.09 13.15
N GLN A 87 -29.47 -6.46 14.40
CA GLN A 87 -28.55 -5.80 15.33
C GLN A 87 -27.11 -5.82 14.77
N SER A 88 -26.66 -4.64 14.34
CA SER A 88 -25.25 -4.32 14.18
C SER A 88 -24.69 -3.98 15.55
N SER A 89 -23.68 -4.72 16.00
CA SER A 89 -22.83 -4.33 17.11
C SER A 89 -22.25 -2.94 16.84
N GLN A 90 -22.71 -1.93 17.58
CA GLN A 90 -22.12 -0.60 17.66
C GLN A 90 -20.63 -0.73 18.02
N TYR A 91 -19.74 -0.53 17.06
CA TYR A 91 -18.45 0.07 17.35
C TYR A 91 -18.63 1.57 17.12
N ASP A 92 -18.66 2.29 18.24
CA ASP A 92 -18.82 3.73 18.30
C ASP A 92 -17.61 4.40 17.63
N TYR A 93 -17.82 5.00 16.46
CA TYR A 93 -16.83 5.81 15.76
C TYR A 93 -17.10 7.28 16.11
N SER A 94 -17.05 7.62 17.40
CA SER A 94 -17.04 9.02 17.86
C SER A 94 -15.60 9.44 18.17
N MET A 95 -14.76 9.54 17.14
CA MET A 95 -13.64 10.47 17.22
C MET A 95 -14.26 11.86 17.05
N GLN A 96 -14.50 12.55 18.17
CA GLN A 96 -14.76 13.98 18.14
C GLN A 96 -13.58 14.63 17.41
N ASP A 97 -13.85 15.37 16.34
CA ASP A 97 -12.84 16.17 15.66
C ASP A 97 -12.15 17.04 16.71
N PRO A 98 -10.86 16.81 17.01
CA PRO A 98 -10.17 17.68 17.94
C PRO A 98 -10.14 19.08 17.33
N ASN A 99 -10.44 20.08 18.18
CA ASN A 99 -10.40 21.48 17.80
C ASN A 99 -9.07 21.78 17.09
N MET A 100 -9.10 22.43 15.92
CA MET A 100 -7.90 22.64 15.09
C MET A 100 -6.77 23.35 15.87
N ASP A 101 -7.15 24.19 16.83
CA ASP A 101 -6.25 24.89 17.75
C ASP A 101 -5.56 23.95 18.77
N ASP A 102 -6.17 22.83 19.14
CA ASP A 102 -5.57 21.82 20.04
C ASP A 102 -4.66 20.86 19.28
N VAL A 103 -4.98 20.53 18.02
CA VAL A 103 -4.09 19.75 17.16
C VAL A 103 -2.78 20.51 16.88
N SER A 104 -2.88 21.82 16.67
CA SER A 104 -1.72 22.70 16.48
C SER A 104 -0.82 22.78 17.72
N ARG A 105 -1.37 22.69 18.93
CA ARG A 105 -0.62 22.71 20.20
C ARG A 105 0.01 21.37 20.59
N MET A 106 -0.46 20.25 20.04
CA MET A 106 0.14 18.93 20.24
C MET A 106 1.41 18.70 19.41
N TYR A 107 1.61 19.46 18.32
CA TYR A 107 2.85 19.46 17.57
C TYR A 107 3.87 20.37 18.26
N ASN A 108 4.60 19.81 19.22
CA ASN A 108 5.75 20.42 19.86
C ASN A 108 6.65 21.12 18.82
N ASP A 109 7.12 22.34 19.13
CA ASP A 109 7.94 23.26 18.30
C ASP A 109 9.31 22.70 17.80
N SER A 110 9.52 21.38 17.87
CA SER A 110 10.72 20.71 17.39
C SER A 110 10.55 20.15 15.99
N PHE A 111 11.49 20.47 15.11
CA PHE A 111 11.60 19.85 13.79
C PHE A 111 11.72 18.30 13.88
N LEU A 112 11.21 17.62 12.85
CA LEU A 112 11.20 16.15 12.74
C LEU A 112 12.61 15.54 12.64
N LEU A 113 13.58 16.31 12.16
CA LEU A 113 14.96 15.87 12.04
C LEU A 113 15.87 16.71 12.94
N PRO A 114 16.91 16.11 13.54
CA PRO A 114 17.94 16.88 14.22
C PRO A 114 18.72 17.75 13.23
N PRO A 115 19.56 18.69 13.71
CA PRO A 115 20.49 19.43 12.86
C PRO A 115 21.35 18.50 12.00
N LYS A 116 21.66 18.93 10.77
CA LYS A 116 22.45 18.12 9.82
C LYS A 116 23.83 17.78 10.39
N LEU A 117 24.23 16.52 10.23
CA LEU A 117 25.60 16.08 10.49
C LEU A 117 26.59 16.65 9.46
N VAL A 118 26.16 16.78 8.21
CA VAL A 118 26.95 17.35 7.11
C VAL A 118 26.15 18.50 6.49
N PRO A 119 26.44 19.77 6.86
CA PRO A 119 25.61 20.92 6.50
C PRO A 119 25.39 21.10 4.98
N PHE A 120 26.40 20.76 4.17
CA PHE A 120 26.40 20.98 2.72
C PHE A 120 25.67 19.91 1.90
N LYS A 121 25.26 18.79 2.52
CA LYS A 121 24.53 17.76 1.79
C LYS A 121 23.06 18.15 1.65
N ILE A 122 22.53 18.18 0.42
CA ILE A 122 21.09 18.24 0.17
C ILE A 122 20.39 17.06 0.85
N THR A 123 19.18 17.31 1.35
CA THR A 123 18.32 16.27 1.95
C THR A 123 17.48 15.63 0.84
N LEU A 124 17.70 14.33 0.59
CA LEU A 124 16.92 13.55 -0.35
C LEU A 124 15.95 12.67 0.42
N ILE A 125 14.66 12.93 0.24
CA ILE A 125 13.57 12.19 0.86
C ILE A 125 13.06 11.18 -0.16
N LEU A 126 12.97 9.92 0.26
CA LEU A 126 12.49 8.82 -0.56
C LEU A 126 11.25 8.21 0.09
N ASP A 127 10.18 8.10 -0.67
CA ASP A 127 9.09 7.20 -0.30
C ASP A 127 9.51 5.72 -0.40
N LEU A 128 8.76 4.82 0.22
CA LEU A 128 9.09 3.39 0.28
C LEU A 128 8.24 2.54 -0.66
N ASP A 129 6.94 2.46 -0.39
CA ASP A 129 6.01 1.54 -1.05
C ASP A 129 5.59 2.07 -2.43
N GLU A 130 5.63 1.22 -3.45
CA GLU A 130 5.47 1.58 -4.87
C GLU A 130 6.52 2.57 -5.42
N THR A 131 7.48 3.01 -4.60
CA THR A 131 8.61 3.85 -5.00
C THR A 131 9.92 3.06 -5.06
N LEU A 132 10.33 2.44 -3.95
CA LEU A 132 11.57 1.64 -3.83
C LEU A 132 11.28 0.13 -3.84
N VAL A 133 10.15 -0.28 -3.27
CA VAL A 133 9.73 -1.66 -3.12
C VAL A 133 8.24 -1.81 -3.38
N HIS A 134 7.78 -3.03 -3.60
CA HIS A 134 6.37 -3.38 -3.59
C HIS A 134 6.15 -4.58 -2.68
N SER A 135 5.09 -4.51 -1.88
CA SER A 135 4.81 -5.51 -0.84
C SER A 135 3.46 -6.19 -1.05
N SER A 136 3.33 -7.42 -0.56
CA SER A 136 2.09 -8.18 -0.67
C SER A 136 1.90 -9.14 0.51
N PHE A 137 0.65 -9.25 0.97
CA PHE A 137 0.22 -10.31 1.90
C PHE A 137 -0.04 -11.65 1.19
N LYS A 138 -0.07 -11.66 -0.14
CA LYS A 138 -0.15 -12.89 -0.93
C LYS A 138 1.28 -13.36 -1.20
N PRO A 139 1.55 -14.67 -1.12
CA PRO A 139 2.83 -15.21 -1.56
C PRO A 139 3.16 -14.76 -2.98
N VAL A 140 4.34 -14.18 -3.17
CA VAL A 140 4.88 -13.81 -4.47
C VAL A 140 6.09 -14.71 -4.74
N PRO A 141 6.03 -15.57 -5.78
CA PRO A 141 7.18 -16.36 -6.19
C PRO A 141 8.37 -15.45 -6.53
N GLY A 142 9.53 -15.75 -5.97
CA GLY A 142 10.74 -14.96 -6.22
C GLY A 142 10.79 -13.61 -5.50
N ALA A 143 9.93 -13.36 -4.49
CA ALA A 143 10.07 -12.18 -3.64
C ALA A 143 11.49 -12.09 -3.05
N ASP A 144 12.09 -10.90 -3.10
CA ASP A 144 13.43 -10.65 -2.58
C ASP A 144 13.49 -10.88 -1.06
N TRP A 145 12.44 -10.45 -0.35
CA TRP A 145 12.37 -10.54 1.11
C TRP A 145 11.01 -11.04 1.60
N VAL A 146 11.02 -11.64 2.78
CA VAL A 146 9.80 -11.97 3.52
C VAL A 146 9.91 -11.47 4.95
N VAL A 147 9.05 -10.51 5.29
CA VAL A 147 9.05 -9.82 6.57
C VAL A 147 7.87 -10.31 7.44
N PRO A 148 8.12 -10.78 8.68
CA PRO A 148 7.04 -11.01 9.63
C PRO A 148 6.55 -9.69 10.22
N VAL A 149 5.26 -9.43 10.12
CA VAL A 149 4.61 -8.23 10.70
C VAL A 149 3.49 -8.67 11.63
N GLU A 150 3.55 -8.22 12.87
CA GLU A 150 2.48 -8.47 13.84
C GLU A 150 1.32 -7.47 13.68
N ILE A 151 0.12 -8.02 13.55
CA ILE A 151 -1.13 -7.26 13.43
C ILE A 151 -2.14 -7.95 14.33
N ASP A 152 -2.64 -7.21 15.32
CA ASP A 152 -3.65 -7.70 16.28
C ASP A 152 -3.26 -9.04 16.94
N GLY A 153 -1.99 -9.16 17.37
CA GLY A 153 -1.45 -10.37 18.01
C GLY A 153 -1.20 -11.55 17.05
N THR A 154 -1.42 -11.37 15.75
CA THR A 154 -1.16 -12.39 14.72
C THR A 154 0.00 -11.97 13.83
N VAL A 155 0.98 -12.87 13.66
CA VAL A 155 2.11 -12.63 12.74
C VAL A 155 1.68 -12.97 11.31
N HIS A 156 1.77 -11.98 10.44
CA HIS A 156 1.53 -12.11 9.01
C HIS A 156 2.85 -12.01 8.24
N ARG A 157 3.00 -12.82 7.19
CA ARG A 157 4.16 -12.74 6.29
C ARG A 157 3.86 -11.75 5.16
N VAL A 158 4.71 -10.74 5.04
CA VAL A 158 4.70 -9.76 3.95
C VAL A 158 5.83 -10.12 2.98
N PHE A 159 5.49 -10.33 1.72
CA PHE A 159 6.42 -10.63 0.64
C PHE A 159 6.78 -9.33 -0.05
N VAL A 160 8.07 -9.00 -0.11
CA VAL A 160 8.57 -7.71 -0.60
C VAL A 160 9.45 -7.95 -1.80
N CYS A 161 9.16 -7.26 -2.90
CA CYS A 161 9.95 -7.22 -4.11
C CYS A 161 10.68 -5.88 -4.20
N LYS A 162 11.92 -5.89 -4.68
CA LYS A 162 12.73 -4.69 -4.87
C LYS A 162 12.52 -4.13 -6.26
N ARG A 163 12.37 -2.81 -6.36
CA ARG A 163 12.35 -2.15 -7.66
C ARG A 163 13.69 -2.35 -8.37
N PRO A 164 13.72 -2.65 -9.68
CA PRO A 164 14.96 -2.83 -10.41
C PRO A 164 15.95 -1.67 -10.20
N GLY A 165 17.20 -2.01 -9.89
CA GLY A 165 18.27 -1.03 -9.64
C GLY A 165 18.35 -0.48 -8.20
N LEU A 166 17.45 -0.85 -7.29
CA LEU A 166 17.36 -0.31 -5.92
C LEU A 166 18.70 -0.25 -5.17
N ASP A 167 19.46 -1.36 -5.13
CA ASP A 167 20.71 -1.37 -4.35
C ASP A 167 21.76 -0.41 -4.91
N ASN A 168 21.83 -0.29 -6.24
CA ASN A 168 22.77 0.63 -6.88
C ASN A 168 22.35 2.07 -6.63
N PHE A 169 21.05 2.35 -6.80
CA PHE A 169 20.45 3.65 -6.51
C PHE A 169 20.77 4.09 -5.07
N MET A 170 20.42 3.27 -4.07
CA MET A 170 20.66 3.59 -2.65
C MET A 170 22.14 3.82 -2.33
N ARG A 171 23.04 2.97 -2.85
CA ARG A 171 24.49 3.14 -2.67
C ARG A 171 25.01 4.44 -3.32
N ARG A 172 24.41 4.88 -4.42
CA ARG A 172 24.81 6.11 -5.09
C ARG A 172 24.30 7.34 -4.36
N VAL A 173 23.01 7.41 -4.07
CA VAL A 173 22.40 8.60 -3.45
C VAL A 173 22.89 8.82 -2.03
N ALA A 174 23.18 7.77 -1.25
CA ALA A 174 23.73 7.90 0.10
C ALA A 174 25.09 8.60 0.16
N LYS A 175 25.90 8.47 -0.90
CA LYS A 175 27.19 9.18 -1.00
C LYS A 175 26.96 10.68 -1.18
N LEU A 176 25.94 11.06 -1.92
CA LEU A 176 25.68 12.43 -2.37
C LEU A 176 24.81 13.21 -1.38
N PHE A 177 23.81 12.57 -0.77
CA PHE A 177 22.75 13.22 -0.01
C PHE A 177 22.74 12.82 1.47
N GLU A 178 22.04 13.62 2.28
CA GLU A 178 21.41 13.16 3.52
C GLU A 178 20.11 12.44 3.13
N VAL A 179 20.13 11.12 3.12
CA VAL A 179 18.98 10.30 2.68
C VAL A 179 18.02 10.07 3.84
N VAL A 180 16.77 10.47 3.66
CA VAL A 180 15.67 10.26 4.59
C VAL A 180 14.64 9.35 3.90
N VAL A 181 14.30 8.21 4.50
CA VAL A 181 13.11 7.47 4.06
C VAL A 181 11.92 8.03 4.81
N PHE A 182 10.95 8.60 4.10
CA PHE A 182 9.71 9.11 4.68
C PHE A 182 8.57 8.35 4.03
N THR A 183 7.90 7.45 4.77
CA THR A 183 6.81 6.61 4.26
C THR A 183 5.52 6.85 5.03
N ALA A 184 4.37 6.72 4.35
CA ALA A 184 3.05 6.69 4.97
C ALA A 184 2.72 5.34 5.64
N SER A 185 3.66 4.40 5.65
CA SER A 185 3.52 3.07 6.23
C SER A 185 3.86 3.05 7.72
N LEU A 186 3.38 2.03 8.43
CA LEU A 186 3.70 1.86 9.86
C LEU A 186 5.15 1.38 10.03
N ASP A 187 5.79 1.88 11.08
CA ASP A 187 7.16 1.54 11.48
C ASP A 187 7.38 0.02 11.63
N LYS A 188 6.41 -0.72 12.18
CA LYS A 188 6.45 -2.18 12.36
C LYS A 188 6.64 -2.99 11.08
N TYR A 189 6.30 -2.40 9.93
CA TYR A 189 6.55 -2.98 8.61
C TYR A 189 7.80 -2.34 7.98
N ALA A 190 7.88 -1.02 7.98
CA ALA A 190 8.91 -0.29 7.27
C ALA A 190 10.31 -0.51 7.87
N ASN A 191 10.45 -0.58 9.20
CA ASN A 191 11.74 -0.81 9.84
C ASN A 191 12.39 -2.13 9.40
N PRO A 192 11.73 -3.30 9.48
CA PRO A 192 12.31 -4.54 8.97
C PRO A 192 12.69 -4.50 7.49
N VAL A 193 11.90 -3.84 6.64
CA VAL A 193 12.24 -3.68 5.21
C VAL A 193 13.50 -2.84 5.03
N LEU A 194 13.60 -1.72 5.75
CA LEU A 194 14.78 -0.84 5.71
C LEU A 194 16.02 -1.52 6.29
N ASP A 195 15.88 -2.34 7.32
CA ASP A 195 16.98 -3.14 7.86
C ASP A 195 17.51 -4.15 6.83
N LEU A 196 16.64 -4.74 6.02
CA LEU A 196 17.03 -5.64 4.94
C LEU A 196 17.67 -4.89 3.77
N LEU A 197 17.13 -3.72 3.41
CA LEU A 197 17.72 -2.83 2.41
C LEU A 197 19.13 -2.39 2.81
N GLU A 198 19.35 -2.03 4.07
CA GLU A 198 20.67 -1.60 4.55
C GLU A 198 21.69 -2.76 4.65
N ARG A 199 21.26 -4.02 4.57
CA ARG A 199 22.20 -5.15 4.40
C ARG A 199 22.79 -5.19 2.99
N SER A 200 22.01 -4.86 1.95
CA SER A 200 22.48 -4.82 0.56
C SER A 200 23.09 -3.46 0.18
N ALA A 201 22.68 -2.38 0.84
CA ALA A 201 23.21 -1.03 0.70
C ALA A 201 23.55 -0.42 2.07
N PRO A 202 24.68 -0.80 2.70
CA PRO A 202 25.05 -0.36 4.04
C PRO A 202 25.16 1.16 4.18
N LYS A 203 24.61 1.69 5.29
CA LYS A 203 24.62 3.11 5.66
C LYS A 203 23.97 4.00 4.59
N SER A 204 22.93 3.48 3.94
CA SER A 204 22.26 4.20 2.85
C SER A 204 21.07 5.04 3.31
N VAL A 205 20.54 4.78 4.51
CA VAL A 205 19.42 5.52 5.10
C VAL A 205 19.89 6.23 6.37
N HIS A 206 19.79 7.56 6.41
CA HIS A 206 20.28 8.36 7.54
C HIS A 206 19.17 8.61 8.57
N PHE A 207 17.94 8.82 8.11
CA PHE A 207 16.76 8.99 8.96
C PHE A 207 15.57 8.23 8.39
N ARG A 208 14.67 7.80 9.28
CA ARG A 208 13.45 7.07 8.95
C ARG A 208 12.26 7.81 9.57
N LEU A 209 11.31 8.21 8.74
CA LEU A 209 10.06 8.85 9.13
C LEU A 209 8.91 7.97 8.62
N PHE A 210 7.98 7.66 9.51
CA PHE A 210 6.84 6.78 9.25
C PHE A 210 5.51 7.54 9.31
N ARG A 211 4.41 6.79 9.23
CA ARG A 211 3.03 7.32 9.22
C ARG A 211 2.77 8.38 10.29
N GLU A 212 3.22 8.17 11.51
CA GLU A 212 2.99 9.08 12.65
C GLU A 212 3.65 10.46 12.47
N HIS A 213 4.59 10.58 11.53
CA HIS A 213 5.23 11.85 11.17
C HIS A 213 4.50 12.58 10.04
N CYS A 214 3.61 11.91 9.30
CA CYS A 214 2.76 12.55 8.31
C CYS A 214 1.71 13.45 8.96
N VAL A 215 1.25 14.46 8.23
CA VAL A 215 0.07 15.25 8.57
C VAL A 215 -1.14 14.59 7.93
N PHE A 216 -2.16 14.25 8.73
CA PHE A 216 -3.43 13.75 8.20
C PHE A 216 -4.37 14.93 7.94
N THR A 217 -4.66 15.19 6.66
CA THR A 217 -5.54 16.30 6.24
C THR A 217 -6.42 15.84 5.09
N ASN A 218 -7.70 16.23 5.11
CA ASN A 218 -8.68 15.89 4.07
C ASN A 218 -8.71 14.40 3.69
N GLY A 219 -8.52 13.51 4.67
CA GLY A 219 -8.55 12.06 4.46
C GLY A 219 -7.28 11.46 3.82
N VAL A 220 -6.23 12.25 3.63
CA VAL A 220 -4.94 11.81 3.06
C VAL A 220 -3.78 12.08 4.03
N LEU A 221 -2.74 11.24 3.95
CA LEU A 221 -1.48 11.44 4.67
C LEU A 221 -0.54 12.26 3.80
N VAL A 222 -0.05 13.37 4.33
CA VAL A 222 0.79 14.33 3.62
C VAL A 222 2.12 14.48 4.33
N LYS A 223 3.20 14.58 3.57
CA LYS A 223 4.58 14.77 4.05
C LYS A 223 4.87 16.26 4.04
N ASP A 224 4.57 16.94 5.15
CA ASP A 224 4.85 18.36 5.29
C ASP A 224 6.35 18.62 5.47
N LEU A 225 7.00 19.08 4.41
CA LEU A 225 8.45 19.28 4.37
C LEU A 225 8.91 20.43 5.26
N THR A 226 8.03 21.37 5.61
CA THR A 226 8.36 22.50 6.51
C THR A 226 8.71 22.04 7.91
N ARG A 227 8.22 20.86 8.32
CA ARG A 227 8.47 20.27 9.63
C ARG A 227 9.84 19.60 9.74
N LEU A 228 10.60 19.47 8.66
CA LEU A 228 11.88 18.76 8.67
C LEU A 228 13.03 19.53 9.32
N GLY A 229 12.93 20.86 9.44
CA GLY A 229 14.05 21.69 9.88
C GLY A 229 15.17 21.70 8.86
N ARG A 230 14.81 21.89 7.59
CA ARG A 230 15.71 21.91 6.43
C ARG A 230 15.33 23.11 5.55
N ASP A 231 16.33 23.73 4.91
CA ASP A 231 16.08 24.77 3.92
C ASP A 231 15.38 24.16 2.69
N PRO A 232 14.19 24.65 2.27
CA PRO A 232 13.50 24.15 1.08
C PRO A 232 14.36 24.17 -0.20
N ARG A 233 15.34 25.07 -0.33
CA ARG A 233 16.28 25.12 -1.47
C ARG A 233 17.24 23.92 -1.50
N GLN A 234 17.27 23.14 -0.43
CA GLN A 234 18.18 22.03 -0.18
C GLN A 234 17.42 20.75 0.22
N VAL A 235 16.17 20.61 -0.23
CA VAL A 235 15.30 19.45 0.02
C VAL A 235 14.70 18.94 -1.29
N ILE A 236 14.75 17.64 -1.51
CA ILE A 236 14.13 16.95 -2.65
C ILE A 236 13.29 15.79 -2.11
N LEU A 237 12.06 15.62 -2.62
CA LEU A 237 11.21 14.47 -2.32
C LEU A 237 10.94 13.66 -3.59
N VAL A 238 11.20 12.34 -3.54
CA VAL A 238 10.82 11.39 -4.59
C VAL A 238 9.69 10.53 -4.07
N ASP A 239 8.53 10.60 -4.72
CA ASP A 239 7.30 9.96 -4.25
C ASP A 239 6.36 9.69 -5.44
N ASN A 240 5.71 8.53 -5.44
CA ASN A 240 4.80 8.13 -6.50
C ASN A 240 3.38 8.69 -6.35
N SER A 241 3.04 9.26 -5.20
CA SER A 241 1.71 9.76 -4.87
C SER A 241 1.69 11.29 -4.81
N PRO A 242 1.00 11.98 -5.75
CA PRO A 242 0.85 13.43 -5.75
C PRO A 242 0.30 14.04 -4.47
N SER A 243 -0.58 13.31 -3.78
CA SER A 243 -1.14 13.77 -2.50
C SER A 243 -0.09 13.84 -1.39
N SER A 244 0.96 13.01 -1.44
CA SER A 244 2.01 12.96 -0.41
C SER A 244 2.78 14.27 -0.32
N TYR A 245 2.94 14.99 -1.43
CA TYR A 245 3.71 16.24 -1.53
C TYR A 245 2.86 17.45 -1.88
N MET A 246 1.54 17.38 -1.64
CA MET A 246 0.62 18.45 -2.05
C MET A 246 0.91 19.82 -1.41
N LEU A 247 1.65 19.86 -0.30
CA LEU A 247 2.03 21.12 0.38
C LEU A 247 3.31 21.76 -0.18
N GLN A 248 4.19 20.99 -0.82
CA GLN A 248 5.45 21.47 -1.41
C GLN A 248 5.75 20.75 -2.75
N PRO A 249 4.86 20.85 -3.76
CA PRO A 249 5.04 20.18 -5.04
C PRO A 249 6.31 20.62 -5.79
N GLU A 250 6.81 21.83 -5.53
CA GLU A 250 8.04 22.38 -6.10
C GLU A 250 9.31 21.64 -5.66
N ASN A 251 9.26 20.94 -4.52
CA ASN A 251 10.35 20.11 -4.00
C ASN A 251 10.26 18.65 -4.48
N ALA A 252 9.17 18.28 -5.17
CA ALA A 252 8.90 16.89 -5.54
C ALA A 252 9.42 16.55 -6.94
N ILE A 253 9.94 15.31 -7.05
CA ILE A 253 10.15 14.57 -8.28
C ILE A 253 9.08 13.47 -8.33
N PRO A 254 8.05 13.60 -9.17
CA PRO A 254 7.10 12.52 -9.40
C PRO A 254 7.81 11.30 -9.99
N ILE A 255 7.49 10.11 -9.48
CA ILE A 255 7.97 8.85 -10.02
C ILE A 255 6.79 7.91 -10.25
N SER A 256 6.84 7.06 -11.28
CA SER A 256 5.75 6.10 -11.48
C SER A 256 5.72 5.06 -10.36
N SER A 257 4.50 4.69 -9.95
CA SER A 257 4.27 3.55 -9.06
C SER A 257 4.84 2.27 -9.69
N TRP A 258 5.53 1.49 -8.88
CA TRP A 258 6.11 0.21 -9.28
C TRP A 258 5.51 -0.94 -8.49
N PHE A 259 5.24 -2.06 -9.17
CA PHE A 259 4.60 -3.22 -8.58
C PHE A 259 5.41 -4.50 -8.83
N ASP A 260 5.64 -4.85 -10.09
CA ASP A 260 6.28 -6.13 -10.46
C ASP A 260 7.15 -6.07 -11.73
N SER A 261 7.08 -4.98 -12.49
CA SER A 261 7.78 -4.86 -13.77
C SER A 261 9.31 -4.93 -13.61
N GLN A 262 9.90 -6.02 -14.10
CA GLN A 262 11.35 -6.22 -14.10
C GLN A 262 12.08 -5.38 -15.14
N THR A 263 11.36 -4.81 -16.11
CA THR A 263 11.90 -3.89 -17.12
C THR A 263 11.80 -2.43 -16.70
N ASP A 264 11.29 -2.14 -15.50
CA ASP A 264 11.32 -0.78 -14.92
C ASP A 264 12.77 -0.28 -14.84
N GLN A 265 12.97 1.00 -15.16
CA GLN A 265 14.27 1.66 -15.14
C GLN A 265 14.20 3.01 -14.41
N GLN A 266 13.12 3.34 -13.71
CA GLN A 266 12.95 4.70 -13.17
C GLN A 266 14.06 5.07 -12.17
N LEU A 267 14.44 4.15 -11.26
CA LEU A 267 15.52 4.42 -10.30
C LEU A 267 16.88 4.63 -10.99
N PRO A 268 17.37 3.73 -11.89
CA PRO A 268 18.57 3.99 -12.67
C PRO A 268 18.58 5.34 -13.40
N LEU A 269 17.46 5.69 -14.03
CA LEU A 269 17.35 6.90 -14.84
C LEU A 269 17.25 8.19 -14.04
N LEU A 270 16.86 8.09 -12.78
CA LEU A 270 16.83 9.22 -11.87
C LEU A 270 18.23 9.58 -11.35
N ILE A 271 19.18 8.64 -11.37
CA ILE A 271 20.55 8.87 -10.84
C ILE A 271 21.24 10.07 -11.47
N PRO A 272 21.32 10.23 -12.82
CA PRO A 272 22.03 11.37 -13.42
C PRO A 272 21.43 12.72 -13.03
N TRP A 273 20.10 12.80 -12.89
CA TRP A 273 19.42 14.01 -12.42
C TRP A 273 19.76 14.33 -10.98
N LEU A 274 19.75 13.33 -10.10
CA LEU A 274 20.15 13.49 -8.71
C LEU A 274 21.63 13.86 -8.59
N GLU A 275 22.52 13.32 -9.43
CA GLU A 275 23.93 13.71 -9.46
C GLU A 275 24.12 15.19 -9.83
N LYS A 276 23.35 15.69 -10.80
CA LYS A 276 23.33 17.13 -11.13
C LYS A 276 22.83 17.96 -9.95
N LEU A 277 21.69 17.60 -9.38
CA LEU A 277 21.07 18.32 -8.26
C LEU A 277 21.97 18.36 -7.01
N ALA A 278 22.76 17.31 -6.76
CA ALA A 278 23.67 17.23 -5.61
C ALA A 278 24.73 18.35 -5.58
N GLY A 279 25.00 19.01 -6.70
CA GLY A 279 25.97 20.10 -6.81
C GLY A 279 25.36 21.50 -6.74
N GLU A 280 24.05 21.64 -6.51
CA GLU A 280 23.35 22.93 -6.57
C GLU A 280 23.12 23.55 -5.18
N ASP A 281 23.25 24.88 -5.09
CA ASP A 281 22.87 25.65 -3.90
C ASP A 281 21.35 25.85 -3.77
N ASP A 282 20.63 25.71 -4.89
CA ASP A 282 19.17 25.78 -4.97
C ASP A 282 18.66 24.79 -6.00
N VAL A 283 17.99 23.75 -5.50
CA VAL A 283 17.48 22.66 -6.32
C VAL A 283 16.22 23.04 -7.12
N LEU A 284 15.49 24.08 -6.69
CA LEU A 284 14.15 24.36 -7.21
C LEU A 284 14.12 24.66 -8.73
N PRO A 285 15.04 25.43 -9.32
CA PRO A 285 15.06 25.68 -10.76
C PRO A 285 15.30 24.40 -11.58
N THR A 286 16.21 23.53 -11.15
CA THR A 286 16.50 22.28 -11.86
C THR A 286 15.39 21.25 -11.65
N LEU A 287 14.76 21.21 -10.47
CA LEU A 287 13.57 20.40 -10.25
C LEU A 287 12.40 20.85 -11.15
N GLN A 288 12.25 22.15 -11.41
CA GLN A 288 11.26 22.66 -12.35
C GLN A 288 11.52 22.17 -13.78
N GLN A 289 12.78 22.19 -14.23
CA GLN A 289 13.17 21.65 -15.54
C GLN A 289 12.88 20.14 -15.63
N LEU A 290 13.22 19.39 -14.59
CA LEU A 290 12.97 17.96 -14.51
C LEU A 290 11.47 17.64 -14.59
N ARG A 291 10.62 18.35 -13.84
CA ARG A 291 9.17 18.16 -13.90
C ARG A 291 8.62 18.41 -15.29
N GLN A 292 9.03 19.49 -15.96
CA GLN A 292 8.64 19.77 -17.34
C GLN A 292 9.06 18.65 -18.31
N ALA A 293 10.25 18.07 -18.10
CA ALA A 293 10.74 16.93 -18.88
C ALA A 293 9.97 15.63 -18.59
N ILE A 294 9.46 15.44 -17.37
CA ILE A 294 8.61 14.30 -16.99
C ILE A 294 7.21 14.46 -17.60
N ASP A 295 6.64 15.66 -17.53
CA ASP A 295 5.32 15.98 -18.07
C ASP A 295 5.28 15.83 -19.59
N SER A 296 6.32 16.28 -20.30
CA SER A 296 6.44 16.08 -21.76
C SER A 296 6.55 14.61 -22.16
N CYS A 297 6.85 13.74 -21.20
CA CYS A 297 7.02 12.30 -21.33
C CYS A 297 5.84 11.48 -20.79
N ASN A 298 4.69 12.11 -20.52
CA ASN A 298 3.53 11.47 -19.88
C ASN A 298 3.88 10.71 -18.58
N GLY A 299 4.79 11.25 -17.77
CA GLY A 299 5.19 10.65 -16.49
C GLY A 299 6.23 9.54 -16.59
N ASN A 300 6.81 9.27 -17.76
CA ASN A 300 7.82 8.23 -17.94
C ASN A 300 9.19 8.82 -18.29
N LEU A 301 10.13 8.83 -17.33
CA LEU A 301 11.52 9.29 -17.54
C LEU A 301 12.24 8.63 -18.73
N LEU A 302 11.78 7.44 -19.18
CA LEU A 302 12.37 6.70 -20.31
C LEU A 302 12.22 7.41 -21.66
N SER A 303 11.19 8.23 -21.90
CA SER A 303 10.99 8.81 -23.24
C SER A 303 11.91 9.99 -23.57
N ASN A 304 12.72 10.47 -22.62
CA ASN A 304 13.62 11.63 -22.83
C ASN A 304 15.11 11.29 -22.95
N ILE A 305 15.55 10.07 -22.61
CA ILE A 305 16.99 9.74 -22.62
C ILE A 305 17.55 9.54 -24.04
N SER A 306 16.69 9.32 -25.02
CA SER A 306 17.07 9.36 -26.44
C SER A 306 17.36 10.78 -26.95
N ALA A 307 17.07 11.85 -26.19
CA ALA A 307 17.24 13.23 -26.65
C ALA A 307 18.37 14.02 -25.98
N GLN A 308 18.96 13.51 -24.88
CA GLN A 308 20.01 14.24 -24.13
C GLN A 308 21.31 13.45 -23.93
N VAL A 309 21.44 12.26 -24.54
CA VAL A 309 22.67 11.48 -24.59
C VAL A 309 23.09 11.28 -26.06
N VAL A 310 23.41 12.38 -26.74
CA VAL A 310 24.31 12.46 -27.91
C VAL A 310 25.10 13.75 -27.78
#